data_AF-A0A917TKX6-F1
#
_entry.id   AF-A0A917TKX6-F1
#
_cell.length_a   1.000
_cell.length_b   1.000
_cell.length_c   1.000
_cell.angle_alpha   90.00
_cell.angle_beta   90.00
_cell.angle_gamma   90.00
#
_symmetry.space_group_name_H-M   'P 1'
#
loop_
_entity.id
_entity.type
_entity.pdbx_description
1 polymer ?
#
loop_
_entity_poly.entity_id
_entity_poly.type
_entity_poly.pdbx_seq_one_letter_code
_entity_poly.pdbx_strand_id
1 'polypeptide(L)' 'MSDDYVSLSKDLDGDGDVDPAQIYTLDDGSNVLVADTDGDGEPDFAALDANGDGVYELSYDANTGVTTDLTADAS' A
#
# COMPACT_ATOMS: atom_id res chain seq x y z
N MET A 1 -5.04 12.55 13.17
CA MET A 1 -4.38 12.58 11.86
C MET A 1 -3.03 13.26 12.07
N SER A 2 -1.99 12.50 12.42
CA SER A 2 -0.62 13.00 12.25
C SER A 2 -0.28 12.78 10.79
N ASP A 3 -0.34 13.85 10.00
CA ASP A 3 -0.06 13.82 8.56
C ASP A 3 1.45 13.68 8.29
N ASP A 4 2.08 12.64 8.83
CA ASP A 4 3.46 12.29 8.47
C ASP A 4 3.41 11.56 7.13
N TYR A 5 3.31 12.37 6.08
CA TYR A 5 3.15 11.91 4.71
C TYR A 5 4.51 11.47 4.15
N VAL A 6 4.68 10.17 3.96
CA VAL A 6 5.88 9.59 3.33
C VAL A 6 5.54 9.24 1.89
N SER A 7 6.11 10.00 0.95
CA SER A 7 6.11 9.62 -0.47
C SER A 7 7.18 8.57 -0.70
N LEU A 8 6.75 7.38 -1.13
CA LEU A 8 7.65 6.32 -1.57
C LEU A 8 7.60 6.26 -3.10
N SER A 9 8.76 6.16 -3.74
CA SER A 9 8.88 5.89 -5.18
C SER A 9 9.48 4.51 -5.32
N LYS A 10 8.62 3.52 -5.52
CA LYS A 10 9.01 2.12 -5.64
C LYS A 10 8.13 1.45 -6.67
N ASP A 11 8.78 0.73 -7.58
CA ASP A 11 8.15 -0.20 -8.51
C ASP A 11 7.46 -1.32 -7.71
N LEU A 12 6.14 -1.33 -7.72
CA LEU A 12 5.27 -2.14 -6.88
C LEU A 12 4.68 -3.33 -7.66
N ASP A 13 4.44 -3.15 -8.96
CA ASP A 13 3.88 -4.18 -9.84
C ASP A 13 4.92 -4.88 -10.72
N GLY A 14 6.15 -4.36 -10.77
CA GLY A 14 7.27 -4.92 -11.51
C GLY A 14 7.28 -4.57 -13.00
N ASP A 15 6.56 -3.54 -13.42
CA ASP A 15 6.49 -3.11 -14.82
C ASP A 15 7.73 -2.32 -15.29
N GLY A 16 8.52 -1.82 -14.34
CA GLY A 16 9.77 -1.08 -14.56
C GLY A 16 9.63 0.45 -14.52
N ASP A 17 8.43 0.97 -14.30
CA ASP A 17 8.16 2.35 -13.91
C ASP A 17 8.09 2.48 -12.37
N VAL A 18 8.11 3.72 -11.87
CA VAL A 18 8.09 3.98 -10.42
C VAL A 18 6.71 4.43 -9.98
N ASP A 19 6.10 3.67 -9.07
CA ASP A 19 4.76 3.96 -8.59
C ASP A 19 4.80 5.00 -7.48
N PRO A 20 4.06 6.12 -7.60
CA PRO A 20 3.87 7.05 -6.50
C PRO A 20 3.00 6.40 -5.42
N ALA A 21 3.64 5.98 -4.33
CA ALA A 21 2.96 5.45 -3.16
C ALA A 21 2.91 6.49 -2.02
N GLN A 22 1.78 6.50 -1.32
CA GLN A 22 1.48 7.37 -0.19
C GLN A 22 1.14 6.50 1.02
N ILE A 23 1.74 6.81 2.17
CA ILE A 23 1.44 6.14 3.43
C ILE A 23 0.64 7.08 4.32
N TYR A 24 -0.48 6.58 4.82
CA TYR A 24 -1.40 7.23 5.75
C TYR A 24 -1.33 6.53 7.10
N THR A 25 -0.82 7.21 8.12
CA THR A 25 -0.86 6.70 9.50
C THR A 25 -2.13 7.17 10.20
N LEU A 26 -2.94 6.23 10.65
CA LEU A 26 -4.18 6.47 11.38
C LEU A 26 -3.89 6.74 12.87
N ASP A 27 -4.83 7.39 13.55
CA ASP A 27 -4.72 7.67 14.99
C ASP A 27 -4.70 6.39 15.86
N ASP A 28 -5.20 5.27 15.34
CA ASP A 28 -5.16 3.95 15.97
C ASP A 28 -3.79 3.25 15.85
N GLY A 29 -2.83 3.87 15.16
CA GLY A 29 -1.48 3.32 14.92
C GLY A 29 -1.34 2.47 13.67
N SER A 30 -2.45 2.15 12.99
CA SER A 30 -2.43 1.45 11.70
C SER A 30 -1.88 2.33 10.58
N ASN A 31 -1.20 1.74 9.61
CA ASN A 31 -0.74 2.41 8.39
C ASN A 31 -1.49 1.88 7.17
N VAL A 32 -1.88 2.78 6.27
CA VAL A 32 -2.48 2.44 4.98
C VAL A 32 -1.58 2.98 3.88
N LEU A 33 -1.07 2.10 3.03
CA LEU A 33 -0.38 2.47 1.81
C LEU A 33 -1.39 2.52 0.67
N VAL A 34 -1.33 3.54 -0.16
CA VAL A 34 -2.03 3.58 -1.45
C VAL A 34 -1.05 3.98 -2.54
N ALA A 35 -1.16 3.37 -3.71
CA ALA A 35 -0.31 3.69 -4.85
C ALA A 35 -1.15 3.69 -6.13
N ASP A 36 -0.73 4.51 -7.07
CA ASP A 36 -1.17 4.50 -8.47
C ASP A 36 -0.08 3.77 -9.26
N THR A 37 -0.34 2.53 -9.66
CA THR A 37 0.63 1.66 -10.35
C THR A 37 0.46 1.66 -11.86
N ASP A 38 -0.63 2.20 -12.41
CA ASP A 38 -0.83 2.30 -13.86
C ASP A 38 -0.66 3.72 -14.41
N GLY A 39 -0.43 4.69 -13.52
CA GLY A 39 -0.15 6.08 -13.84
C GLY A 39 -1.37 6.83 -14.39
N ASP A 40 -2.59 6.35 -14.13
CA ASP A 40 -3.82 7.00 -14.60
C ASP A 40 -4.24 8.21 -13.74
N GLY A 41 -3.62 8.38 -12.57
CA GLY A 41 -3.86 9.45 -11.61
C GLY A 41 -4.84 9.09 -10.49
N GLU A 42 -5.38 7.88 -10.48
CA GLU A 42 -6.22 7.31 -9.42
C GLU A 42 -5.48 6.15 -8.73
N PRO A 43 -5.47 6.07 -7.39
CA PRO A 43 -4.80 4.97 -6.71
C PRO A 43 -5.57 3.67 -6.90
N ASP A 44 -4.96 2.69 -7.53
CA ASP A 44 -5.50 1.36 -7.78
C ASP A 44 -4.97 0.32 -6.78
N PHE A 45 -3.82 0.58 -6.15
CA PHE A 45 -3.23 -0.30 -5.14
C PHE A 45 -3.45 0.25 -3.73
N ALA A 46 -3.79 -0.63 -2.79
CA ALA A 46 -3.90 -0.30 -1.37
C ALA A 46 -3.36 -1.44 -0.50
N ALA A 47 -2.64 -1.12 0.58
CA ALA A 47 -2.23 -2.07 1.59
C ALA A 47 -2.48 -1.57 3.01
N LEU A 48 -2.84 -2.49 3.91
CA LEU A 48 -3.10 -2.21 5.33
C LEU A 48 -2.06 -2.91 6.20
N ASP A 49 -1.42 -2.12 7.05
CA ASP A 49 -0.61 -2.52 8.19
C ASP A 49 -1.44 -2.20 9.44
N ALA A 50 -2.11 -3.20 10.03
CA ALA A 50 -3.12 -2.94 11.05
C ALA A 50 -2.49 -2.61 12.40
N ASN A 51 -1.27 -3.08 12.66
CA ASN A 51 -0.58 -2.94 13.94
C ASN A 51 0.51 -1.85 13.96
N GLY A 52 0.84 -1.26 12.80
CA GLY A 52 1.79 -0.17 12.67
C GLY A 52 3.25 -0.59 12.80
N ASP A 53 3.55 -1.88 12.63
CA ASP A 53 4.92 -2.41 12.80
C ASP A 53 5.78 -2.32 11.52
N GLY A 54 5.20 -1.81 10.44
CA GLY A 54 5.84 -1.68 9.12
C GLY A 54 5.74 -2.95 8.27
N VAL A 55 4.98 -3.97 8.70
CA VAL A 55 4.63 -5.15 7.93
C VAL A 55 3.18 -5.02 7.47
N TYR A 56 2.99 -4.95 6.15
CA TYR A 56 1.65 -4.93 5.57
C TYR A 56 1.04 -6.34 5.62
N GLU A 57 -0.18 -6.41 6.11
CA GLU A 57 -0.92 -7.65 6.38
C GLU A 57 -1.92 -7.97 5.27
N LEU A 58 -2.43 -6.93 4.60
CA LEU A 58 -3.39 -7.05 3.52
C LEU A 58 -2.99 -6.14 2.37
N SER A 59 -3.09 -6.62 1.14
CA SER A 59 -3.03 -5.79 -0.06
C SER A 59 -4.23 -6.02 -0.97
N TYR A 60 -4.58 -4.98 -1.71
CA TYR A 60 -5.62 -4.96 -2.72
C TYR A 60 -5.10 -4.21 -3.93
N ASP A 61 -5.31 -4.81 -5.09
CA ASP A 61 -4.93 -4.27 -6.38
C ASP A 61 -6.19 -4.21 -7.25
N ALA A 62 -6.64 -3.01 -7.60
CA ALA A 62 -7.85 -2.78 -8.37
C ALA A 62 -7.65 -3.10 -9.85
N ASN A 63 -6.42 -2.96 -10.35
CA ASN A 63 -6.03 -3.30 -11.71
C ASN A 63 -6.26 -4.79 -12.03
N THR A 64 -5.85 -5.66 -11.12
CA THR A 64 -6.00 -7.11 -11.22
C THR A 64 -7.24 -7.64 -10.48
N GLY A 65 -7.81 -6.86 -9.57
CA GLY A 65 -8.89 -7.26 -8.67
C GLY A 65 -8.44 -8.28 -7.60
N VAL A 66 -7.14 -8.40 -7.37
CA VAL A 66 -6.57 -9.38 -6.44
C VAL A 66 -6.50 -8.78 -5.04
N THR A 67 -7.07 -9.50 -4.08
CA THR A 67 -6.83 -9.27 -2.65
C THR A 67 -5.84 -10.32 -2.16
N THR A 68 -4.73 -9.90 -1.57
CA THR A 68 -3.75 -10.82 -0.97
C THR A 68 -3.73 -10.62 0.53
N ASP A 69 -3.92 -11.71 1.26
CA ASP A 69 -3.66 -11.76 2.69
C ASP A 69 -2.20 -12.15 2.90
N LEU A 70 -1.40 -11.18 3.35
CA LEU A 70 0.03 -11.33 3.60
C LEU A 70 0.30 -11.92 5.00
N THR A 71 -0.72 -11.99 5.87
CA THR A 71 -0.61 -12.67 7.17
C THR A 71 -0.60 -14.19 7.04
N ALA A 72 -1.22 -14.72 5.98
CA ALA A 72 -1.33 -16.14 5.73
C ALA A 72 -0.01 -16.81 5.27
N ASP A 73 1.01 -16.04 4.88
CA ASP A 73 2.35 -16.54 4.55
C ASP A 73 3.26 -16.68 5.80
N ALA A 74 2.67 -16.75 6.99
CA ALA A 74 3.36 -17.15 8.21
C ALA A 74 2.82 -18.52 8.70
N SER A 75 3.06 -19.58 7.92
CA SER A 75 2.82 -20.98 8.34
C SER A 75 4.12 -21.74 8.60
#